data_AF-A0AAE3EPS5-F1
#
_entry.id   AF-A0AAE3EPS5-F1
#
_cell.length_a   1.000
_cell.length_b   1.000
_cell.length_c   1.000
_cell.angle_alpha   90.00
_cell.angle_beta   90.00
_cell.angle_gamma   90.00
#
_symmetry.space_group_name_H-M   'P 1'
#
loop_
_entity.id
_entity.type
_entity.pdbx_description
1 polymer ?
#
loop_
_entity_poly.entity_id
_entity_poly.type
_entity_poly.pdbx_seq_one_letter_code
_entity_poly.pdbx_strand_id
1 'polypeptide(L)' 'MAMNKNTVLAWATTIMILVGLALIALGAFRYDDVAGWGFAAVGIGFFAIAWVFNALKGRV' A
#
# COMPACT_ATOMS: atom_id res chain seq x y z
N MET A 1 8.11 18.28 -16.83
CA MET A 1 9.15 17.74 -15.93
C MET A 1 8.97 16.23 -15.86
N ALA A 2 9.82 15.46 -16.54
CA ALA A 2 9.74 14.00 -16.52
C ALA A 2 10.18 13.50 -15.14
N MET A 3 9.33 12.71 -14.49
CA MET A 3 9.57 12.21 -13.13
C MET A 3 10.68 11.15 -13.14
N ASN A 4 11.70 11.30 -12.30
CA ASN A 4 12.76 10.30 -12.16
C ASN A 4 12.17 8.97 -11.62
N LYS A 5 12.69 7.83 -12.07
CA LYS A 5 12.26 6.48 -11.67
C LYS A 5 12.23 6.31 -10.15
N ASN A 6 13.22 6.86 -9.44
CA ASN A 6 13.28 6.80 -7.97
C ASN A 6 12.17 7.63 -7.31
N THR A 7 11.74 8.72 -7.95
CA THR A 7 10.62 9.55 -7.52
C THR A 7 9.29 8.83 -7.77
N VAL A 8 9.16 8.12 -8.91
CA VAL A 8 8.00 7.26 -9.20
C VAL A 8 7.85 6.16 -8.15
N LEU A 9 8.94 5.45 -7.84
CA LEU A 9 8.95 4.39 -6.82
C LEU A 9 8.58 4.92 -5.42
N ALA A 10 9.06 6.12 -5.07
CA ALA A 10 8.69 6.77 -3.83
C ALA A 10 7.19 7.10 -3.76
N TRP A 11 6.63 7.70 -4.82
CA TRP A 11 5.20 8.00 -4.88
C TRP A 11 4.33 6.74 -4.88
N ALA A 12 4.75 5.68 -5.59
CA ALA A 12 4.06 4.39 -5.58
C ALA A 12 4.02 3.77 -4.17
N THR A 13 5.14 3.84 -3.45
CA THR A 13 5.24 3.37 -2.05
C THR A 13 4.27 4.15 -1.15
N THR A 14 4.24 5.48 -1.27
CA THR A 14 3.35 6.34 -0.47
C THR A 14 1.88 6.07 -0.75
N ILE A 15 1.49 5.93 -2.03
CA ILE A 15 0.10 5.67 -2.42
C ILE A 15 -0.36 4.30 -1.90
N MET A 16 0.47 3.26 -2.00
CA MET A 16 0.08 1.94 -1.50
C MET A 16 -0.10 1.88 0.01
N ILE A 17 0.72 2.60 0.78
CA ILE A 17 0.54 2.73 2.23
C ILE A 17 -0.82 3.39 2.54
N LEU A 18 -1.15 4.48 1.84
CA LEU A 18 -2.42 5.18 2.02
C LEU A 18 -3.63 4.30 1.66
N VAL A 19 -3.54 3.55 0.56
CA VAL A 19 -4.61 2.61 0.15
C VAL A 19 -4.75 1.46 1.13
N GLY A 20 -3.64 0.89 1.62
CA GLY A 20 -3.64 -0.17 2.63
C GLY A 20 -4.32 0.28 3.93
N LEU A 21 -4.02 1.49 4.40
CA LEU A 21 -4.67 2.09 5.57
C LEU A 21 -6.16 2.36 5.34
N ALA A 22 -6.54 2.86 4.16
CA ALA A 22 -7.95 3.10 3.82
C ALA A 22 -8.77 1.80 3.77
N LEU A 23 -8.19 0.71 3.26
CA LEU A 23 -8.85 -0.60 3.21
C LEU A 23 -8.97 -1.21 4.61
N ILE A 24 -7.95 -1.11 5.45
CA ILE A 24 -8.03 -1.55 6.85
C ILE A 24 -9.09 -0.74 7.60
N ALA A 25 -9.16 0.57 7.39
CA ALA A 25 -10.19 1.42 8.00
C ALA A 25 -11.60 1.04 7.50
N LEU A 26 -11.79 0.77 6.22
CA LEU A 26 -13.06 0.28 5.70
C LEU A 26 -13.46 -1.08 6.29
N GLY A 27 -12.51 -2.00 6.45
CA GLY A 27 -12.73 -3.28 7.12
C GLY A 27 -13.14 -3.12 8.59
N ALA A 28 -12.45 -2.25 9.33
CA ALA A 28 -12.64 -2.04 10.77
C ALA A 28 -13.84 -1.16 11.15
N PHE A 29 -14.36 -0.32 10.25
CA PHE A 29 -15.50 0.57 10.56
C PHE A 29 -16.78 0.24 9.80
N ARG A 30 -16.70 -0.50 8.69
CA ARG A 30 -17.86 -0.70 7.79
C ARG A 30 -18.24 -2.16 7.54
N TYR A 31 -17.35 -3.13 7.78
CA TYR A 31 -17.58 -4.54 7.47
C TYR A 31 -17.09 -5.52 8.56
N ASP A 32 -17.37 -5.21 9.83
CA ASP A 32 -16.95 -6.02 10.98
C ASP A 32 -17.39 -7.50 10.89
N ASP A 33 -18.57 -7.79 10.32
CA ASP A 33 -19.13 -9.16 10.29
C ASP A 33 -18.70 -10.05 9.10
N VAL A 34 -18.26 -9.48 7.97
CA VAL A 34 -18.07 -10.27 6.71
C VAL A 34 -16.72 -10.07 6.03
N ALA A 35 -16.08 -8.90 6.19
CA ALA A 35 -14.92 -8.56 5.36
C ALA A 35 -13.66 -8.13 6.14
N GLY A 36 -13.69 -8.11 7.48
CA GLY A 36 -12.56 -7.70 8.32
C GLY A 36 -11.24 -8.43 8.01
N TRP A 37 -11.27 -9.76 7.89
CA TRP A 37 -10.07 -10.56 7.59
C TRP A 37 -9.56 -10.37 6.15
N GLY A 38 -10.46 -10.20 5.18
CA GLY A 38 -10.11 -9.99 3.77
C GLY A 38 -9.50 -8.61 3.53
N PHE A 39 -10.10 -7.56 4.08
CA PHE A 39 -9.56 -6.20 3.98
C PHE A 39 -8.25 -6.04 4.76
N ALA A 40 -8.09 -6.71 5.91
CA ALA A 40 -6.82 -6.74 6.63
C ALA A 40 -5.72 -7.43 5.82
N ALA A 41 -6.00 -8.60 5.21
CA ALA A 41 -5.03 -9.31 4.37
C ALA A 41 -4.60 -8.50 3.15
N VAL A 42 -5.55 -7.81 2.50
CA VAL A 42 -5.25 -6.90 1.37
C VAL A 42 -4.42 -5.71 1.82
N GLY A 43 -4.73 -5.10 2.96
CA GLY A 43 -3.93 -4.01 3.55
C GLY A 43 -2.49 -4.41 3.82
N ILE A 44 -2.28 -5.60 4.40
CA ILE A 44 -0.93 -6.18 4.60
C ILE A 44 -0.24 -6.44 3.26
N GLY A 45 -0.97 -6.89 2.24
CA GLY A 45 -0.46 -7.06 0.88
C GLY A 45 0.08 -5.75 0.29
N PHE A 46 -0.61 -4.62 0.48
CA PHE A 46 -0.13 -3.31 0.04
C PHE A 46 1.15 -2.87 0.78
N PHE A 47 1.27 -3.17 2.08
CA PHE A 47 2.51 -2.93 2.82
C PHE A 47 3.68 -3.78 2.32
N ALA A 48 3.44 -5.04 1.91
CA ALA A 48 4.47 -5.89 1.33
C ALA A 48 5.00 -5.33 0.00
N ILE A 49 4.12 -4.86 -0.88
CA ILE A 49 4.53 -4.24 -2.16
C ILE A 49 5.23 -2.90 -1.90
N ALA A 50 4.80 -2.13 -0.90
CA ALA A 50 5.45 -0.88 -0.51
C ALA A 50 6.90 -1.14 -0.05
N TRP A 51 7.13 -2.20 0.72
CA TRP A 51 8.46 -2.63 1.09
C TRP A 51 9.32 -3.00 -0.13
N VAL A 52 8.77 -3.74 -1.10
CA VAL A 52 9.49 -4.10 -2.34
C VAL A 52 9.89 -2.84 -3.11
N PHE A 53 8.99 -1.89 -3.32
CA PHE A 53 9.31 -0.65 -4.03
C PHE A 53 10.35 0.21 -3.30
N ASN A 54 10.27 0.26 -1.97
CA ASN A 54 11.30 0.92 -1.18
C ASN A 54 12.65 0.20 -1.26
N ALA A 55 12.67 -1.13 -1.31
CA ALA A 55 13.89 -1.93 -1.46
C ALA A 55 14.52 -1.83 -2.87
N LEU A 56 13.70 -1.60 -3.90
CA LEU A 56 14.15 -1.40 -5.28
C LEU A 56 14.61 0.04 -5.55
N LYS A 57 14.19 1.01 -4.75
CA LYS A 57 14.59 2.42 -4.88
C LYS A 57 16.13 2.55 -4.81
N GLY A 58 16.74 3.03 -5.89
CA GLY A 58 18.20 3.18 -5.98
C GLY A 58 18.96 1.94 -6.47
N ARG A 59 18.25 0.85 -6.78
CA ARG A 59 18.83 -0.37 -7.37
C ARG A 59 18.40 -0.59 -8.83
N VAL A 60 17.44 0.19 -9.34
CA VAL A 60 16.88 0.13 -10.71
C VAL A 60 16.73 1.51 -11.32
#